data_AF-A0A061QS59-F1
#
_entry.id   AF-A0A061QS59-F1
#
_cell.length_a   1.000
_cell.length_b   1.000
_cell.length_c   1.000
_cell.angle_alpha   90.00
_cell.angle_beta   90.00
_cell.angle_gamma   90.00
#
_symmetry.space_group_name_H-M   'P 1'
#
loop_
_entity.id
_entity.type
_entity.pdbx_description
1 polymer ?
#
loop_
_entity_poly.entity_id
_entity_poly.type
_entity_poly.pdbx_seq_one_letter_code
_entity_poly.pdbx_strand_id
1 'polypeptide(L)'
;MFSSFDVHVSHADLWALSLSTFAGLSTSIGGVVAVIRRPDEALLAFLLGVAIGVMASLSIVEMFLHNALEHGFLNVSISVFLGSAVFYLANPYFPEFDPSRFSSDQEMSKCAKKFQVNTGAKALESDSEASSTRYQPHLEASNNILGAGSNTVQRGSGLKRQPLSDVEAVPTDDGKPEQVNARELMRLGLLMAVTMTIHNCPEGFAVAFAANTDIGVTLAAAIAIHNIPEGIIVAAPVYAATGNRFLAVGIAIASGLSEPAGALVALLFIRPLLSLNFLNYMIGFVGGVMLAVCVCELWPEARKCNSDWRLAQGCVAGAAVMAWTLHMGV
;
A
#
# COMPACT_ATOMS: atom_id res chain seq x y z
N MET A 1 36.17 -32.13 7.10
CA MET A 1 35.44 -32.47 5.85
C MET A 1 34.69 -31.24 5.37
N PHE A 2 35.43 -30.16 5.07
CA PHE A 2 34.89 -28.99 4.37
C PHE A 2 35.41 -29.13 2.93
N SER A 3 34.62 -29.79 2.09
CA SER A 3 34.84 -29.73 0.65
C SER A 3 34.70 -28.27 0.25
N SER A 4 35.69 -27.76 -0.48
CA SER A 4 35.59 -26.51 -1.21
C SER A 4 34.25 -26.46 -1.93
N PHE A 5 33.38 -25.53 -1.56
CA PHE A 5 32.19 -25.18 -2.33
C PHE A 5 32.70 -24.47 -3.60
N ASP A 6 33.13 -25.23 -4.59
CA ASP A 6 33.28 -24.70 -5.94
C ASP A 6 31.87 -24.44 -6.45
N VAL A 7 31.38 -23.21 -6.28
CA VAL A 7 30.10 -22.75 -6.80
C VAL A 7 30.23 -22.64 -8.32
N HIS A 8 30.09 -23.77 -9.00
CA HIS A 8 30.08 -23.81 -10.46
C HIS A 8 28.66 -23.52 -10.93
N VAL A 9 28.36 -22.25 -11.22
CA VAL A 9 27.08 -21.84 -11.81
C VAL A 9 27.03 -22.34 -13.25
N SER A 10 26.16 -23.30 -13.55
CA SER A 10 26.02 -23.86 -14.89
C SER A 10 25.25 -22.91 -15.82
N HIS A 11 25.31 -23.14 -17.14
CA HIS A 11 24.47 -22.41 -18.10
C HIS A 11 22.96 -22.56 -17.80
N ALA A 12 22.55 -23.73 -17.29
CA ALA A 12 21.16 -23.99 -16.89
C ALA A 12 20.75 -23.17 -15.66
N ASP A 13 21.67 -22.92 -14.74
CA ASP A 13 21.44 -22.09 -13.56
C ASP A 13 21.40 -20.60 -13.93
N LEU A 14 22.25 -20.15 -14.87
CA LEU A 14 22.19 -18.79 -15.41
C LEU A 14 20.88 -18.53 -16.15
N TRP A 15 20.36 -19.54 -16.86
CA TRP A 15 19.06 -19.45 -17.53
C TRP A 15 17.92 -19.27 -16.52
N ALA A 16 17.91 -20.07 -15.45
CA ALA A 16 16.94 -19.93 -14.36
C ALA A 16 16.99 -18.54 -13.70
N LEU A 17 18.19 -18.03 -13.41
CA LEU A 17 18.37 -16.69 -12.86
C LEU A 17 17.91 -15.60 -13.83
N SER A 18 18.10 -15.80 -15.14
CA SER A 18 17.65 -14.85 -16.17
C SER A 18 16.12 -14.78 -16.23
N LEU A 19 15.44 -15.94 -16.21
CA LEU A 19 13.98 -16.01 -16.17
C LEU A 19 13.41 -15.36 -14.91
N SER A 20 13.98 -15.65 -13.74
CA SER A 20 13.51 -15.06 -12.48
C SER A 20 13.86 -13.57 -12.36
N THR A 21 14.97 -13.13 -12.96
CA THR A 21 15.25 -11.69 -13.07
C THR A 21 14.24 -10.99 -13.97
N PHE A 22 13.87 -11.61 -15.10
CA PHE A 22 12.85 -11.07 -15.99
C PHE A 22 11.50 -10.92 -15.27
N ALA A 23 11.08 -11.97 -14.56
CA ALA A 23 9.87 -11.95 -13.75
C ALA A 23 9.94 -10.90 -12.62
N GLY A 24 11.02 -10.85 -11.84
CA GLY A 24 11.16 -9.87 -10.75
C GLY A 24 11.27 -8.40 -11.22
N LEU A 25 11.82 -8.15 -12.41
CA LEU A 25 11.88 -6.80 -12.99
C LEU A 25 10.50 -6.27 -13.39
N SER A 26 9.52 -7.13 -13.64
CA SER A 26 8.16 -6.70 -13.97
C SER A 26 7.45 -6.02 -12.78
N THR A 27 7.80 -6.35 -11.53
CA THR A 27 7.40 -5.60 -10.32
C THR A 27 7.89 -4.15 -10.40
N SER A 28 9.07 -3.94 -10.97
CA SER A 28 9.60 -2.59 -11.19
C SER A 28 8.80 -1.83 -12.24
N ILE A 29 8.31 -2.51 -13.29
CA ILE A 29 7.44 -1.93 -14.32
C ILE A 29 6.15 -1.44 -13.67
N GLY A 30 5.52 -2.26 -12.83
CA GLY A 30 4.36 -1.87 -12.03
C GLY A 30 4.61 -0.63 -11.18
N GLY A 31 5.75 -0.58 -10.51
CA GLY A 31 6.18 0.57 -9.72
C GLY A 31 6.32 1.85 -10.55
N VAL A 32 6.89 1.75 -11.76
CA VAL A 32 7.01 2.88 -12.70
C VAL A 32 5.64 3.35 -13.17
N VAL A 33 4.74 2.41 -13.53
CA VAL A 33 3.37 2.74 -13.96
C VAL A 33 2.62 3.49 -12.87
N ALA A 34 2.75 3.07 -11.61
CA ALA A 34 2.10 3.71 -10.47
C ALA A 34 2.55 5.15 -10.21
N VAL A 35 3.75 5.55 -10.66
CA VAL A 35 4.30 6.91 -10.42
C VAL A 35 4.19 7.86 -11.61
N ILE A 36 3.62 7.44 -12.74
CA ILE A 36 3.43 8.29 -13.93
C ILE A 36 2.65 9.56 -13.58
N ARG A 37 1.64 9.41 -12.72
CA ARG A 37 0.79 10.50 -12.24
C ARG A 37 0.57 10.28 -10.75
N ARG A 38 0.66 11.35 -9.93
CA ARG A 38 0.24 11.25 -8.52
C ARG A 38 -1.21 10.78 -8.46
N PRO A 39 -1.51 9.65 -7.81
CA PRO A 39 -2.86 9.13 -7.75
C PRO A 39 -3.72 10.05 -6.89
N ASP A 40 -4.85 10.49 -7.44
CA ASP A 40 -5.96 11.00 -6.64
C ASP A 40 -6.72 9.81 -6.03
N GLU A 41 -7.68 10.08 -5.14
CA GLU A 41 -8.44 9.02 -4.45
C GLU A 41 -9.11 8.05 -5.44
N ALA A 42 -9.65 8.56 -6.54
CA ALA A 42 -10.28 7.74 -7.58
C ALA A 42 -9.30 6.82 -8.31
N LEU A 43 -8.12 7.34 -8.71
CA LEU A 43 -7.09 6.55 -9.35
C LEU A 43 -6.47 5.55 -8.37
N LEU A 44 -6.27 5.95 -7.10
CA LEU A 44 -5.75 5.06 -6.06
C LEU A 44 -6.71 3.90 -5.80
N ALA A 45 -8.01 4.17 -5.66
CA ALA A 45 -9.05 3.16 -5.52
C ALA A 45 -9.05 2.16 -6.69
N PHE A 46 -8.93 2.68 -7.92
CA PHE A 46 -8.85 1.86 -9.12
C PHE A 46 -7.59 0.97 -9.14
N LEU A 47 -6.41 1.55 -8.86
CA LEU A 47 -5.14 0.82 -8.86
C LEU A 47 -5.09 -0.27 -7.79
N LEU A 48 -5.54 0.02 -6.57
CA LEU A 48 -5.69 -0.97 -5.50
C LEU A 48 -6.72 -2.04 -5.88
N GLY A 49 -7.83 -1.65 -6.51
CA GLY A 49 -8.81 -2.59 -7.05
C GLY A 49 -8.23 -3.54 -8.09
N VAL A 50 -7.47 -3.04 -9.06
CA VAL A 50 -6.79 -3.88 -10.06
C VAL A 50 -5.92 -4.93 -9.37
N ALA A 51 -5.14 -4.53 -8.38
CA ALA A 51 -4.30 -5.46 -7.66
C ALA A 51 -5.07 -6.48 -6.84
N ILE A 52 -6.11 -6.08 -6.11
CA ILE A 52 -7.00 -7.01 -5.40
C ILE A 52 -7.60 -8.02 -6.39
N GLY A 53 -8.09 -7.55 -7.54
CA GLY A 53 -8.66 -8.40 -8.59
C GLY A 53 -7.67 -9.43 -9.11
N VAL A 54 -6.44 -9.01 -9.41
CA VAL A 54 -5.38 -9.90 -9.89
C VAL A 54 -4.98 -10.91 -8.79
N MET A 55 -4.57 -10.42 -7.62
CA MET A 55 -4.02 -11.24 -6.54
C MET A 55 -5.04 -12.24 -5.99
N ALA A 56 -6.30 -11.81 -5.79
CA ALA A 56 -7.34 -12.71 -5.30
C ALA A 56 -7.69 -13.78 -6.35
N SER A 57 -7.75 -13.40 -7.64
CA SER A 57 -8.03 -14.37 -8.71
C SER A 57 -6.92 -15.42 -8.83
N LEU A 58 -5.65 -14.98 -8.86
CA LEU A 58 -4.50 -15.88 -8.90
C LEU A 58 -4.46 -16.81 -7.67
N SER A 59 -4.68 -16.25 -6.49
CA SER A 59 -4.65 -16.99 -5.22
C SER A 59 -5.75 -18.06 -5.17
N ILE A 60 -6.96 -17.73 -5.62
CA ILE A 60 -8.11 -18.65 -5.56
C ILE A 60 -8.04 -19.69 -6.68
N VAL A 61 -7.75 -19.28 -7.91
CA VAL A 61 -7.83 -20.17 -9.08
C VAL A 61 -6.59 -21.06 -9.18
N GLU A 62 -5.40 -20.47 -9.17
CA GLU A 62 -4.15 -21.22 -9.35
C GLU A 62 -3.65 -21.79 -8.04
N MET A 63 -3.36 -20.91 -7.07
CA MET A 63 -2.65 -21.33 -5.85
C MET A 63 -3.50 -22.23 -4.95
N PHE A 64 -4.83 -22.07 -4.97
CA PHE A 64 -5.76 -22.90 -4.22
C PHE A 64 -6.44 -23.95 -5.11
N LEU A 65 -7.32 -23.56 -6.03
CA LEU A 65 -8.21 -24.51 -6.72
C LEU A 65 -7.44 -25.51 -7.58
N HIS A 66 -6.59 -25.05 -8.49
CA HIS A 66 -5.79 -25.91 -9.36
C HIS A 66 -4.88 -26.84 -8.52
N ASN A 67 -4.12 -26.26 -7.59
CA ASN A 67 -3.28 -27.04 -6.67
C ASN A 67 -4.06 -28.07 -5.83
N ALA A 68 -5.24 -27.72 -5.32
CA ALA A 68 -6.07 -28.59 -4.50
C ALA A 68 -6.61 -29.79 -5.31
N LEU A 69 -6.93 -29.57 -6.58
CA LEU A 69 -7.39 -30.63 -7.48
C LEU A 69 -6.25 -31.60 -7.85
N GLU A 70 -5.03 -31.09 -8.04
CA GLU A 70 -3.89 -31.91 -8.47
C GLU A 70 -3.14 -32.58 -7.30
N HIS A 71 -3.04 -31.91 -6.15
CA HIS A 71 -2.16 -32.32 -5.04
C HIS A 71 -2.90 -32.67 -3.75
N GLY A 72 -4.23 -32.68 -3.80
CA GLY A 72 -5.10 -33.10 -2.71
C GLY A 72 -5.67 -31.92 -1.93
N PHE A 73 -7.00 -31.83 -1.96
CA PHE A 73 -7.76 -30.71 -1.41
C PHE A 73 -7.42 -30.40 0.05
N LEU A 74 -7.30 -31.42 0.90
CA LEU A 74 -7.11 -31.24 2.33
C LEU A 74 -5.73 -30.65 2.65
N ASN A 75 -4.66 -31.16 2.06
CA ASN A 75 -3.30 -30.70 2.35
C ASN A 75 -3.09 -29.27 1.86
N VAL A 76 -3.54 -28.97 0.64
CA VAL A 76 -3.45 -27.61 0.07
C VAL A 76 -4.30 -26.63 0.87
N SER A 77 -5.51 -27.01 1.26
CA SER A 77 -6.35 -26.17 2.14
C SER A 77 -5.63 -25.84 3.45
N ILE A 78 -5.01 -26.83 4.11
CA ILE A 78 -4.25 -26.60 5.34
C ILE A 78 -3.11 -25.59 5.10
N SER A 79 -2.36 -25.73 4.00
CA SER A 79 -1.31 -24.78 3.65
C SER A 79 -1.83 -23.36 3.45
N VAL A 80 -2.93 -23.20 2.69
CA VAL A 80 -3.59 -21.89 2.48
C VAL A 80 -4.05 -21.28 3.80
N PHE A 81 -4.77 -22.04 4.63
CA PHE A 81 -5.21 -21.56 5.94
C PHE A 81 -4.04 -21.20 6.85
N LEU A 82 -2.95 -21.98 6.82
CA LEU A 82 -1.74 -21.68 7.58
C LEU A 82 -1.10 -20.37 7.12
N GLY A 83 -1.04 -20.12 5.81
CA GLY A 83 -0.60 -18.85 5.23
C GLY A 83 -1.42 -17.66 5.73
N SER A 84 -2.74 -17.74 5.59
CA SER A 84 -3.64 -16.69 6.07
C SER A 84 -3.53 -16.47 7.58
N ALA A 85 -3.40 -17.55 8.36
CA ALA A 85 -3.24 -17.47 9.81
C ALA A 85 -1.91 -16.82 10.21
N VAL A 86 -0.80 -17.18 9.55
CA VAL A 86 0.51 -16.55 9.79
C VAL A 86 0.45 -15.06 9.49
N PHE A 87 -0.16 -14.64 8.38
CA PHE A 87 -0.34 -13.23 8.07
C PHE A 87 -1.14 -12.52 9.17
N TYR A 88 -2.30 -13.08 9.54
CA TYR A 88 -3.17 -12.49 10.56
C TYR A 88 -2.48 -12.34 11.92
N LEU A 89 -1.66 -13.33 12.31
CA LEU A 89 -0.87 -13.29 13.55
C LEU A 89 0.32 -12.33 13.46
N ALA A 90 0.93 -12.18 12.28
CA ALA A 90 2.06 -11.28 12.07
C ALA A 90 1.62 -9.81 11.97
N ASN A 91 0.42 -9.54 11.44
CA ASN A 91 -0.06 -8.19 11.15
C ASN A 91 0.04 -7.20 12.32
N PRO A 92 -0.30 -7.56 13.57
CA PRO A 92 -0.18 -6.65 14.73
C PRO A 92 1.26 -6.25 15.07
N TYR A 93 2.27 -7.01 14.62
CA TYR A 93 3.68 -6.74 14.91
C TYR A 93 4.35 -5.83 13.89
N PHE A 94 3.65 -5.50 12.78
CA PHE A 94 4.20 -4.59 11.79
C PHE A 94 4.18 -3.14 12.31
N PRO A 95 5.33 -2.45 12.34
CA PRO A 95 5.43 -1.11 12.90
C PRO A 95 4.69 -0.07 12.05
N GLU A 96 4.09 0.92 12.70
CA GLU A 96 3.59 2.12 12.03
C GLU A 96 4.77 3.01 11.61
N PHE A 97 4.87 3.31 10.31
CA PHE A 97 5.95 4.15 9.78
C PHE A 97 5.51 5.61 9.67
N ASP A 98 6.28 6.54 10.24
CA ASP A 98 6.01 7.99 10.14
C ASP A 98 6.55 8.57 8.82
N PRO A 99 5.68 9.00 7.88
CA PRO A 99 6.05 9.54 6.56
C PRO A 99 6.76 10.90 6.63
N SER A 100 6.72 11.58 7.78
CA SER A 100 7.35 12.91 7.98
C SER A 100 8.86 12.89 7.70
N ARG A 101 9.52 11.72 7.82
CA ARG A 101 10.95 11.54 7.52
C ARG A 101 11.30 11.47 6.04
N PHE A 102 10.32 11.19 5.18
CA PHE A 102 10.51 10.99 3.74
C PHE A 102 9.78 12.03 2.88
N SER A 103 8.97 12.88 3.52
CA SER A 103 8.27 14.00 2.90
C SER A 103 9.29 15.03 2.44
N SER A 104 9.31 15.30 1.13
CA SER A 104 10.13 16.36 0.50
C SER A 104 9.84 17.76 1.04
N ASP A 105 8.85 17.94 1.92
CA ASP A 105 8.58 19.20 2.62
C ASP A 105 9.75 19.67 3.48
N GLN A 106 10.59 18.76 3.99
CA GLN A 106 11.77 19.16 4.76
C GLN A 106 12.87 19.73 3.86
N GLU A 107 13.03 19.21 2.65
CA GLU A 107 13.98 19.71 1.64
C GLU A 107 13.44 20.97 0.96
N MET A 108 12.14 21.07 0.71
CA MET A 108 11.50 22.24 0.11
C MET A 108 11.36 23.39 1.12
N SER A 109 11.14 23.11 2.41
CA SER A 109 11.22 24.12 3.48
C SER A 109 12.66 24.57 3.73
N LYS A 110 13.65 23.67 3.66
CA LYS A 110 15.07 24.03 3.70
C LYS A 110 15.49 24.84 2.47
N CYS A 111 15.04 24.47 1.27
CA CYS A 111 15.34 25.18 0.03
C CYS A 111 14.61 26.53 -0.02
N ALA A 112 13.37 26.61 0.44
CA ALA A 112 12.61 27.86 0.58
C ALA A 112 13.19 28.78 1.66
N LYS A 113 13.65 28.24 2.80
CA LYS A 113 14.38 29.02 3.83
C LYS A 113 15.75 29.47 3.30
N LYS A 114 16.48 28.62 2.59
CA LYS A 114 17.78 28.95 1.98
C LYS A 114 17.62 29.97 0.83
N PHE A 115 16.48 29.95 0.14
CA PHE A 115 16.12 30.91 -0.91
C PHE A 115 15.61 32.24 -0.31
N GLN A 116 14.80 32.23 0.75
CA GLN A 116 14.41 33.45 1.48
C GLN A 116 15.61 34.12 2.16
N VAL A 117 16.55 33.36 2.71
CA VAL A 117 17.77 33.91 3.33
C VAL A 117 18.73 34.51 2.29
N ASN A 118 18.74 34.00 1.05
CA ASN A 118 19.58 34.53 -0.03
C ASN A 118 18.90 35.64 -0.87
N THR A 119 17.58 35.84 -0.75
CA THR A 119 16.83 36.82 -1.54
C THR A 119 16.24 37.92 -0.65
N GLY A 120 17.13 38.73 -0.07
CA GLY A 120 16.88 40.15 0.19
C GLY A 120 16.31 40.57 1.56
N ALA A 121 17.20 41.11 2.40
CA ALA A 121 16.85 42.21 3.31
C ALA A 121 17.98 43.25 3.30
N LYS A 122 18.11 43.97 2.18
CA LYS A 122 18.80 45.27 2.08
C LYS A 122 18.09 46.12 1.04
N ALA A 123 17.15 46.94 1.51
CA ALA A 123 16.48 48.11 0.90
C ALA A 123 15.09 48.17 1.55
N LEU A 124 14.60 49.24 2.17
CA LEU A 124 15.01 50.62 2.33
C LEU A 124 14.41 51.09 3.67
N GLU A 125 15.25 51.49 4.62
CA GLU A 125 14.83 52.41 5.68
C GLU A 125 14.96 53.82 5.12
N SER A 126 13.86 54.55 5.02
CA SER A 126 13.86 56.01 5.01
C SER A 126 12.47 56.51 5.43
N ASP A 127 12.43 56.96 6.69
CA ASP A 127 11.71 58.12 7.23
C ASP A 127 10.29 58.43 6.73
N SER A 128 9.32 58.37 7.65
CA SER A 128 8.56 59.55 8.05
C SER A 128 7.78 59.28 9.34
N GLU A 129 8.19 59.96 10.40
CA GLU A 129 7.36 60.22 11.59
C GLU A 129 6.07 60.97 11.19
N ALA A 130 4.96 60.70 11.90
CA ALA A 130 4.16 61.69 12.61
C ALA A 130 2.68 61.26 12.83
N SER A 131 2.24 61.52 14.06
CA SER A 131 0.88 61.96 14.45
C SER A 131 -0.31 61.00 14.39
N SER A 132 -0.66 60.54 15.61
CA SER A 132 -1.99 60.70 16.24
C SER A 132 -3.23 60.71 15.33
N THR A 133 -4.13 59.73 15.53
CA THR A 133 -5.49 60.05 16.04
C THR A 133 -6.25 58.81 16.49
N ARG A 134 -6.72 58.92 17.73
CA ARG A 134 -7.87 58.25 18.34
C ARG A 134 -9.12 58.45 17.46
N TYR A 135 -9.85 57.38 17.12
CA TYR A 135 -11.26 57.45 16.72
C TYR A 135 -12.02 56.17 17.10
N GLN A 136 -12.96 56.33 18.02
CA GLN A 136 -14.15 55.50 18.25
C GLN A 136 -15.33 56.46 18.09
N PRO A 137 -16.43 56.08 17.43
CA PRO A 137 -17.74 56.33 18.05
C PRO A 137 -18.83 55.26 17.74
N HIS A 138 -19.57 54.85 18.78
CA HIS A 138 -21.03 55.00 19.01
C HIS A 138 -21.96 54.05 18.22
N LEU A 139 -22.73 53.14 18.86
CA LEU A 139 -23.97 53.31 19.63
C LEU A 139 -25.02 54.19 18.93
N GLU A 140 -25.96 53.54 18.24
CA GLU A 140 -27.32 54.07 18.03
C GLU A 140 -28.37 53.00 18.26
N ALA A 141 -29.38 53.43 19.03
CA ALA A 141 -30.58 52.70 19.39
C ALA A 141 -31.62 52.79 18.27
N SER A 142 -32.43 51.75 18.12
CA SER A 142 -33.73 51.90 17.47
C SER A 142 -34.79 51.11 18.25
N ASN A 143 -35.62 51.86 18.96
CA ASN A 143 -36.90 51.40 19.48
C ASN A 143 -37.91 51.45 18.34
N ASN A 144 -38.65 50.36 18.12
CA ASN A 144 -40.05 50.50 17.72
C ASN A 144 -40.92 49.36 18.27
N ILE A 145 -42.11 49.76 18.68
CA ILE A 145 -43.11 49.09 19.49
C ILE A 145 -44.20 48.52 18.57
N LEU A 146 -44.71 47.31 18.83
CA LEU A 146 -46.15 46.92 18.85
C LEU A 146 -46.32 45.40 18.70
N GLY A 147 -47.04 44.77 19.64
CA GLY A 147 -47.47 43.38 19.50
C GLY A 147 -47.81 42.73 20.84
N ALA A 148 -49.00 43.06 21.38
CA ALA A 148 -49.56 42.52 22.60
C ALA A 148 -49.80 41.00 22.54
N GLY A 149 -49.68 40.32 23.69
CA GLY A 149 -49.97 38.90 23.82
C GLY A 149 -49.71 38.37 25.23
N SER A 150 -50.60 38.72 26.15
CA SER A 150 -50.69 38.22 27.52
C SER A 150 -50.69 36.69 27.59
N ASN A 151 -49.91 36.10 28.50
CA ASN A 151 -50.40 35.05 29.40
C ASN A 151 -49.46 34.87 30.60
N THR A 152 -50.08 35.01 31.77
CA THR A 152 -49.52 34.95 33.11
C THR A 152 -49.66 33.52 33.63
N VAL A 153 -48.57 32.87 34.07
CA VAL A 153 -48.61 31.79 35.08
C VAL A 153 -47.38 31.90 36.01
N GLN A 154 -47.62 31.66 37.29
CA GLN A 154 -46.82 31.99 38.47
C GLN A 154 -45.63 31.06 38.77
N ARG A 155 -44.52 31.69 39.20
CA ARG A 155 -43.79 31.57 40.48
C ARG A 155 -43.44 30.20 41.12
N GLY A 156 -42.13 30.05 41.43
CA GLY A 156 -41.52 29.13 42.43
C GLY A 156 -40.65 28.06 41.75
N SER A 157 -39.39 27.77 42.09
CA SER A 157 -38.62 27.86 43.34
C SER A 157 -37.12 27.76 43.01
N GLY A 158 -36.27 28.41 43.81
CA GLY A 158 -34.82 28.47 43.58
C GLY A 158 -34.13 27.12 43.57
N LEU A 159 -33.26 26.91 42.59
CA LEU A 159 -32.21 25.90 42.62
C LEU A 159 -30.87 26.55 42.24
N LYS A 160 -29.95 26.34 43.16
CA LYS A 160 -28.63 26.90 43.34
C LYS A 160 -27.72 26.52 42.16
N ARG A 161 -27.07 27.49 41.52
CA ARG A 161 -25.97 27.23 40.57
C ARG A 161 -24.82 26.55 41.33
N GLN A 162 -24.41 25.37 40.87
CA GLN A 162 -23.09 24.79 41.12
C GLN A 162 -22.34 24.76 39.79
N PRO A 163 -21.06 25.20 39.76
CA PRO A 163 -20.24 25.06 38.56
C PRO A 163 -19.76 23.61 38.50
N LEU A 164 -20.20 22.85 37.50
CA LEU A 164 -19.56 21.57 37.19
C LEU A 164 -18.38 21.85 36.23
N SER A 165 -17.21 21.77 36.83
CA SER A 165 -15.90 21.66 36.23
C SER A 165 -15.83 20.56 35.17
N ASP A 166 -15.11 20.88 34.09
CA ASP A 166 -14.38 19.95 33.22
C ASP A 166 -15.20 18.82 32.58
N VAL A 167 -16.12 19.21 31.69
CA VAL A 167 -16.43 18.35 30.54
C VAL A 167 -15.29 18.57 29.54
N GLU A 168 -14.31 17.67 29.54
CA GLU A 168 -13.41 17.53 28.40
C GLU A 168 -14.28 17.49 27.13
N ALA A 169 -14.03 18.43 26.23
CA ALA A 169 -14.70 18.47 24.95
C ALA A 169 -14.42 17.14 24.23
N VAL A 170 -15.45 16.29 24.14
CA VAL A 170 -15.49 15.21 23.16
C VAL A 170 -15.21 15.89 21.82
N PRO A 171 -14.17 15.49 21.06
CA PRO A 171 -13.95 16.06 19.75
C PRO A 171 -15.22 15.75 18.94
N THR A 172 -15.94 16.79 18.54
CA THR A 172 -17.01 16.62 17.58
C THR A 172 -16.34 16.15 16.29
N ASP A 173 -16.68 14.93 15.89
CA ASP A 173 -16.41 14.40 14.56
C ASP A 173 -17.12 15.32 13.56
N ASP A 174 -16.41 16.36 13.13
CA ASP A 174 -16.83 17.29 12.10
C ASP A 174 -16.91 16.46 10.82
N GLY A 175 -18.10 15.94 10.48
CA GLY A 175 -18.42 15.02 9.37
C GLY A 175 -17.93 15.44 7.96
N LYS A 176 -16.63 15.62 7.83
CA LYS A 176 -15.83 15.75 6.62
C LYS A 176 -15.46 14.33 6.21
N PRO A 177 -15.43 14.01 4.90
CA PRO A 177 -14.97 12.71 4.45
C PRO A 177 -13.60 12.43 5.08
N GLU A 178 -13.45 11.26 5.69
CA GLU A 178 -12.20 10.77 6.28
C GLU A 178 -11.12 10.83 5.19
N GLN A 179 -10.28 11.87 5.22
CA GLN A 179 -9.24 12.07 4.21
C GLN A 179 -8.16 11.02 4.43
N VAL A 180 -7.77 10.34 3.37
CA VAL A 180 -6.77 9.27 3.42
C VAL A 180 -5.46 9.82 4.02
N ASN A 181 -5.06 9.27 5.16
CA ASN A 181 -3.94 9.76 5.94
C ASN A 181 -2.61 9.34 5.30
N ALA A 182 -1.72 10.30 5.02
CA ALA A 182 -0.40 10.00 4.45
C ALA A 182 0.42 9.00 5.29
N ARG A 183 0.19 8.92 6.61
CA ARG A 183 0.82 7.91 7.48
C ARG A 183 0.35 6.50 7.17
N GLU A 184 -0.95 6.34 6.96
CA GLU A 184 -1.58 5.05 6.66
C GLU A 184 -1.15 4.56 5.28
N LEU A 185 -1.09 5.45 4.28
CA LEU A 185 -0.59 5.11 2.95
C LEU A 185 0.89 4.70 2.94
N MET A 186 1.73 5.38 3.71
CA MET A 186 3.14 4.99 3.85
C MET A 186 3.28 3.64 4.56
N ARG A 187 2.50 3.42 5.62
CA ARG A 187 2.43 2.13 6.31
C ARG A 187 1.98 1.03 5.36
N LEU A 188 0.91 1.24 4.59
CA LEU A 188 0.41 0.28 3.61
C LEU A 188 1.52 -0.04 2.60
N GLY A 189 2.14 0.96 1.98
CA GLY A 189 3.18 0.74 0.97
C GLY A 189 4.38 -0.04 1.50
N LEU A 190 4.83 0.22 2.73
CA LEU A 190 5.92 -0.52 3.35
C LEU A 190 5.51 -1.93 3.80
N LEU A 191 4.30 -2.09 4.33
CA LEU A 191 3.74 -3.39 4.65
C LEU A 191 3.64 -4.26 3.39
N MET A 192 3.16 -3.68 2.28
CA MET A 192 3.15 -4.34 0.98
C MET A 192 4.57 -4.66 0.53
N ALA A 193 5.53 -3.75 0.66
CA ALA A 193 6.92 -4.03 0.27
C ALA A 193 7.51 -5.23 1.03
N VAL A 194 7.32 -5.32 2.35
CA VAL A 194 7.82 -6.45 3.14
C VAL A 194 7.07 -7.73 2.80
N THR A 195 5.75 -7.66 2.72
CA THR A 195 4.92 -8.84 2.41
C THR A 195 5.23 -9.37 1.02
N MET A 196 5.37 -8.48 0.03
CA MET A 196 5.71 -8.87 -1.33
C MET A 196 7.16 -9.40 -1.42
N THR A 197 8.10 -8.84 -0.67
CA THR A 197 9.46 -9.42 -0.58
C THR A 197 9.43 -10.87 -0.09
N ILE A 198 8.53 -11.21 0.84
CA ILE A 198 8.39 -12.56 1.37
C ILE A 198 7.73 -13.50 0.35
N HIS A 199 6.79 -13.02 -0.48
CA HIS A 199 6.08 -13.87 -1.45
C HIS A 199 6.85 -14.10 -2.76
N ASN A 200 7.59 -13.10 -3.23
CA ASN A 200 8.42 -13.18 -4.44
C ASN A 200 9.56 -14.20 -4.28
N CYS A 201 10.04 -14.45 -3.06
CA CYS A 201 11.10 -15.41 -2.80
C CYS A 201 10.69 -16.86 -3.16
N PRO A 202 9.54 -17.39 -2.67
CA PRO A 202 8.88 -18.60 -3.16
C PRO A 202 8.70 -18.69 -4.68
N GLU A 203 8.37 -17.59 -5.35
CA GLU A 203 8.21 -17.57 -6.81
C GLU A 203 9.56 -17.74 -7.53
N GLY A 204 10.61 -17.11 -7.02
CA GLY A 204 11.97 -17.37 -7.45
C GLY A 204 12.37 -18.84 -7.31
N PHE A 205 11.93 -19.53 -6.25
CA PHE A 205 12.15 -20.96 -6.12
C PHE A 205 11.41 -21.76 -7.20
N ALA A 206 10.17 -21.39 -7.50
CA ALA A 206 9.36 -22.02 -8.54
C ALA A 206 9.98 -21.85 -9.93
N VAL A 207 10.43 -20.63 -10.28
CA VAL A 207 11.13 -20.36 -11.54
C VAL A 207 12.44 -21.15 -11.60
N ALA A 208 13.23 -21.18 -10.54
CA ALA A 208 14.48 -21.95 -10.50
C ALA A 208 14.25 -23.46 -10.71
N PHE A 209 13.17 -23.99 -10.13
CA PHE A 209 12.79 -25.39 -10.28
C PHE A 209 12.29 -25.71 -11.71
N ALA A 210 11.49 -24.82 -12.30
CA ALA A 210 10.84 -25.06 -13.59
C ALA A 210 11.66 -24.62 -14.82
N ALA A 211 12.68 -23.78 -14.66
CA ALA A 211 13.37 -23.09 -15.75
C ALA A 211 13.87 -23.98 -16.90
N ASN A 212 14.26 -25.22 -16.59
CA ASN A 212 14.79 -26.19 -17.56
C ASN A 212 13.77 -27.26 -17.96
N THR A 213 12.48 -26.97 -17.78
CA THR A 213 11.35 -27.82 -18.19
C THR A 213 10.52 -27.12 -19.26
N ASP A 214 9.63 -27.85 -19.92
CA ASP A 214 8.78 -27.30 -20.99
C ASP A 214 7.86 -26.15 -20.51
N ILE A 215 7.56 -26.10 -19.21
CA ILE A 215 6.71 -25.06 -18.61
C ILE A 215 7.50 -23.85 -18.07
N GLY A 216 8.84 -23.91 -18.04
CA GLY A 216 9.66 -22.91 -17.33
C GLY A 216 9.50 -21.47 -17.86
N VAL A 217 9.50 -21.31 -19.18
CA VAL A 217 9.31 -19.99 -19.83
C VAL A 217 7.90 -19.48 -19.61
N THR A 218 6.91 -20.36 -19.75
CA THR A 218 5.49 -20.04 -19.54
C THR A 218 5.26 -19.58 -18.10
N LEU A 219 5.76 -20.34 -17.12
CA LEU A 219 5.66 -19.99 -15.69
C LEU A 219 6.32 -18.64 -15.39
N ALA A 220 7.53 -18.39 -15.91
CA ALA A 220 8.20 -17.11 -15.70
C ALA A 220 7.43 -15.94 -16.33
N ALA A 221 6.77 -16.15 -17.48
CA ALA A 221 5.91 -15.14 -18.09
C ALA A 221 4.62 -14.91 -17.28
N ALA A 222 4.02 -15.97 -16.72
CA ALA A 222 2.88 -15.90 -15.81
C ALA A 222 3.20 -15.02 -14.60
N ILE A 223 4.35 -15.28 -13.99
CA ILE A 223 4.88 -14.53 -12.85
C ILE A 223 5.12 -13.08 -13.22
N ALA A 224 5.80 -12.84 -14.34
CA ALA A 224 6.03 -11.48 -14.82
C ALA A 224 4.74 -10.66 -15.02
N ILE A 225 3.62 -11.29 -15.38
CA ILE A 225 2.38 -10.55 -15.60
C ILE A 225 1.71 -10.13 -14.27
N HIS A 226 1.70 -11.00 -13.26
CA HIS A 226 1.07 -10.67 -11.98
C HIS A 226 1.95 -9.80 -11.06
N ASN A 227 3.26 -9.86 -11.25
CA ASN A 227 4.21 -8.98 -10.58
C ASN A 227 4.01 -7.49 -10.93
N ILE A 228 3.43 -7.17 -12.10
CA ILE A 228 3.11 -5.77 -12.45
C ILE A 228 2.11 -5.16 -11.44
N PRO A 229 0.93 -5.76 -11.17
CA PRO A 229 0.05 -5.38 -10.07
C PRO A 229 0.72 -5.23 -8.70
N GLU A 230 1.66 -6.11 -8.36
CA GLU A 230 2.39 -6.01 -7.08
C GLU A 230 3.29 -4.78 -7.01
N GLY A 231 3.94 -4.46 -8.12
CA GLY A 231 4.67 -3.19 -8.26
C GLY A 231 3.78 -1.98 -7.99
N ILE A 232 2.53 -2.04 -8.47
CA ILE A 232 1.55 -0.98 -8.29
C ILE A 232 1.16 -0.82 -6.82
N ILE A 233 0.84 -1.90 -6.09
CA ILE A 233 0.44 -1.81 -4.67
C ILE A 233 1.55 -1.39 -3.73
N VAL A 234 2.81 -1.66 -4.10
CA VAL A 234 3.95 -1.18 -3.33
C VAL A 234 4.17 0.31 -3.60
N ALA A 235 4.21 0.72 -4.87
CA ALA A 235 4.61 2.08 -5.23
C ALA A 235 3.49 3.13 -5.10
N ALA A 236 2.23 2.80 -5.42
CA ALA A 236 1.14 3.78 -5.44
C ALA A 236 0.88 4.42 -4.06
N PRO A 237 0.77 3.66 -2.95
CA PRO A 237 0.58 4.25 -1.62
C PRO A 237 1.80 5.06 -1.15
N VAL A 238 3.02 4.57 -1.42
CA VAL A 238 4.26 5.32 -1.11
C VAL A 238 4.30 6.64 -1.87
N TYR A 239 3.94 6.63 -3.15
CA TYR A 239 3.96 7.85 -3.98
C TYR A 239 2.85 8.82 -3.60
N ALA A 240 1.66 8.31 -3.29
CA ALA A 240 0.56 9.11 -2.75
C ALA A 240 0.98 9.82 -1.46
N ALA A 241 1.61 9.09 -0.52
CA ALA A 241 2.05 9.61 0.77
C ALA A 241 3.23 10.59 0.67
N THR A 242 4.26 10.26 -0.11
CA THR A 242 5.55 10.99 -0.08
C THR A 242 5.75 11.95 -1.23
N GLY A 243 5.11 11.70 -2.38
CA GLY A 243 5.42 12.40 -3.62
C GLY A 243 6.76 12.09 -4.27
N ASN A 244 7.54 11.17 -3.70
CA ASN A 244 8.85 10.85 -4.20
C ASN A 244 8.78 9.62 -5.11
N ARG A 245 8.76 9.86 -6.43
CA ARG A 245 8.74 8.79 -7.44
C ARG A 245 9.90 7.81 -7.33
N PHE A 246 11.10 8.30 -7.01
CA PHE A 246 12.29 7.45 -6.93
C PHE A 246 12.27 6.56 -5.69
N LEU A 247 11.73 7.07 -4.58
CA LEU A 247 11.52 6.27 -3.39
C LEU A 247 10.49 5.15 -3.65
N ALA A 248 9.33 5.51 -4.22
CA ALA A 248 8.27 4.55 -4.52
C ALA A 248 8.75 3.45 -5.50
N VAL A 249 9.38 3.84 -6.61
CA VAL A 249 9.96 2.90 -7.57
C VAL A 249 11.11 2.10 -6.95
N GLY A 250 11.97 2.72 -6.14
CA GLY A 250 13.09 2.05 -5.48
C GLY A 250 12.64 0.97 -4.51
N ILE A 251 11.56 1.19 -3.75
CA ILE A 251 10.98 0.18 -2.86
C ILE A 251 10.37 -0.96 -3.69
N ALA A 252 9.67 -0.67 -4.79
CA ALA A 252 9.13 -1.70 -5.69
C ALA A 252 10.25 -2.54 -6.34
N ILE A 253 11.33 -1.91 -6.82
CA ILE A 253 12.53 -2.61 -7.32
C ILE A 253 13.13 -3.50 -6.25
N ALA A 254 13.32 -2.97 -5.04
CA ALA A 254 13.90 -3.74 -3.94
C ALA A 254 13.06 -4.99 -3.59
N SER A 255 11.74 -4.86 -3.63
CA SER A 255 10.83 -6.00 -3.45
C SER A 255 10.89 -6.99 -4.62
N GLY A 256 10.92 -6.52 -5.87
CA GLY A 256 11.04 -7.40 -7.05
C GLY A 256 12.37 -8.17 -7.13
N LEU A 257 13.46 -7.58 -6.64
CA LEU A 257 14.78 -8.24 -6.59
C LEU A 257 14.82 -9.46 -5.64
N SER A 258 13.83 -9.62 -4.77
CA SER A 258 13.74 -10.82 -3.92
C SER A 258 13.43 -12.09 -4.71
N GLU A 259 12.87 -11.97 -5.92
CA GLU A 259 12.60 -13.11 -6.79
C GLU A 259 13.90 -13.75 -7.34
N PRO A 260 14.79 -13.03 -8.07
CA PRO A 260 16.07 -13.61 -8.48
C PRO A 260 16.97 -13.98 -7.29
N ALA A 261 16.84 -13.28 -6.15
CA ALA A 261 17.52 -13.68 -4.91
C ALA A 261 16.98 -15.02 -4.38
N GLY A 262 15.66 -15.22 -4.43
CA GLY A 262 15.00 -16.49 -4.13
C GLY A 262 15.50 -17.59 -5.05
N ALA A 263 15.48 -17.37 -6.37
CA ALA A 263 16.00 -18.32 -7.35
C ALA A 263 17.46 -18.71 -7.05
N LEU A 264 18.31 -17.75 -6.70
CA LEU A 264 19.70 -18.00 -6.30
C LEU A 264 19.79 -18.87 -5.03
N VAL A 265 19.01 -18.54 -3.99
CA VAL A 265 18.95 -19.33 -2.76
C VAL A 265 18.47 -20.76 -3.03
N ALA A 266 17.47 -20.92 -3.91
CA ALA A 266 17.00 -22.22 -4.35
C ALA A 266 18.10 -23.04 -5.00
N LEU A 267 18.81 -22.46 -5.97
CA LEU A 267 19.86 -23.16 -6.71
C LEU A 267 21.05 -23.57 -5.82
N LEU A 268 21.42 -22.74 -4.85
CA LEU A 268 22.59 -22.98 -3.98
C LEU A 268 22.30 -23.88 -2.78
N PHE A 269 21.12 -23.77 -2.17
CA PHE A 269 20.87 -24.36 -0.84
C PHE A 269 19.63 -25.25 -0.77
N ILE A 270 18.56 -24.90 -1.48
CA ILE A 270 17.25 -25.56 -1.32
C ILE A 270 16.99 -26.62 -2.38
N ARG A 271 17.76 -26.66 -3.48
CA ARG A 271 17.58 -27.60 -4.60
C ARG A 271 17.35 -29.06 -4.19
N PRO A 272 18.06 -29.64 -3.20
CA PRO A 272 17.80 -31.01 -2.74
C PRO A 272 16.46 -31.19 -2.01
N LEU A 273 15.90 -30.11 -1.46
CA LEU A 273 14.66 -30.06 -0.69
C LEU A 273 13.44 -29.69 -1.56
N LEU A 274 13.65 -29.13 -2.75
CA LEU A 274 12.59 -28.78 -3.70
C LEU A 274 11.98 -30.04 -4.33
N SER A 275 11.09 -30.70 -3.60
CA SER A 275 10.16 -31.68 -4.17
C SER A 275 8.91 -30.97 -4.69
N LEU A 276 8.21 -31.58 -5.66
CA LEU A 276 6.94 -31.05 -6.18
C LEU A 276 5.94 -30.78 -5.04
N ASN A 277 5.79 -31.73 -4.11
CA ASN A 277 4.90 -31.56 -2.96
C ASN A 277 5.30 -30.37 -2.08
N PHE A 278 6.59 -30.17 -1.84
CA PHE A 278 7.07 -29.01 -1.06
C PHE A 278 6.74 -27.69 -1.77
N LEU A 279 7.00 -27.62 -3.08
CA LEU A 279 6.72 -26.43 -3.88
C LEU A 279 5.21 -26.11 -3.87
N ASN A 280 4.36 -27.11 -4.03
CA ASN A 280 2.91 -26.93 -4.07
C ASN A 280 2.33 -26.50 -2.72
N TYR A 281 2.83 -27.07 -1.61
CA TYR A 281 2.42 -26.63 -0.27
C TYR A 281 2.93 -25.22 0.05
N MET A 282 4.12 -24.86 -0.41
CA MET A 282 4.65 -23.51 -0.28
C MET A 282 3.83 -22.51 -1.10
N ILE A 283 3.48 -22.82 -2.35
CA ILE A 283 2.64 -21.96 -3.20
C ILE A 283 1.24 -21.80 -2.58
N GLY A 284 0.64 -22.89 -2.06
CA GLY A 284 -0.62 -22.81 -1.31
C GLY A 284 -0.52 -21.91 -0.08
N PHE A 285 0.56 -22.02 0.69
CA PHE A 285 0.83 -21.12 1.82
C PHE A 285 0.92 -19.66 1.38
N VAL A 286 1.66 -19.37 0.30
CA VAL A 286 1.78 -18.02 -0.27
C VAL A 286 0.42 -17.48 -0.72
N GLY A 287 -0.39 -18.29 -1.41
CA GLY A 287 -1.75 -17.90 -1.81
C GLY A 287 -2.65 -17.56 -0.62
N GLY A 288 -2.48 -18.27 0.50
CA GLY A 288 -3.12 -17.93 1.77
C GLY A 288 -2.72 -16.56 2.32
N VAL A 289 -1.43 -16.23 2.27
CA VAL A 289 -0.92 -14.91 2.68
C VAL A 289 -1.47 -13.82 1.76
N MET A 290 -1.40 -13.99 0.44
CA MET A 290 -1.88 -13.02 -0.55
C MET A 290 -3.38 -12.75 -0.42
N LEU A 291 -4.19 -13.79 -0.20
CA LEU A 291 -5.62 -13.63 0.03
C LEU A 291 -5.91 -12.85 1.31
N ALA A 292 -5.17 -13.13 2.39
CA ALA A 292 -5.30 -12.39 3.65
C ALA A 292 -4.89 -10.91 3.49
N VAL A 293 -3.81 -10.62 2.77
CA VAL A 293 -3.40 -9.24 2.42
C VAL A 293 -4.51 -8.50 1.66
N CYS A 294 -5.11 -9.15 0.67
CA CYS A 294 -6.19 -8.56 -0.11
C CYS A 294 -7.37 -8.14 0.79
N VAL A 295 -7.78 -9.02 1.70
CA VAL A 295 -8.96 -8.80 2.55
C VAL A 295 -8.68 -7.86 3.72
N CYS A 296 -7.52 -8.00 4.37
CA CYS A 296 -7.21 -7.29 5.62
C CYS A 296 -6.56 -5.93 5.40
N GLU A 297 -5.84 -5.71 4.29
CA GLU A 297 -5.05 -4.49 4.08
C GLU A 297 -5.50 -3.72 2.84
N LEU A 298 -5.50 -4.37 1.67
CA LEU A 298 -5.78 -3.69 0.41
C LEU A 298 -7.25 -3.26 0.32
N TRP A 299 -8.19 -4.14 0.67
CA TRP A 299 -9.62 -3.85 0.60
C TRP A 299 -10.04 -2.71 1.53
N PRO A 300 -9.68 -2.71 2.83
CA PRO A 300 -10.04 -1.60 3.71
C PRO A 300 -9.42 -0.28 3.27
N GLU A 301 -8.17 -0.27 2.82
CA GLU A 301 -7.53 0.97 2.36
C GLU A 301 -8.17 1.50 1.06
N ALA A 302 -8.49 0.62 0.12
CA ALA A 302 -9.17 1.01 -1.11
C ALA A 302 -10.55 1.62 -0.85
N ARG A 303 -11.26 1.15 0.18
CA ARG A 303 -12.56 1.69 0.61
C ARG A 303 -12.45 3.10 1.20
N LYS A 304 -11.34 3.46 1.85
CA LYS A 304 -11.12 4.82 2.37
C LYS A 304 -10.98 5.87 1.27
N CYS A 305 -10.67 5.45 0.04
CA CYS A 305 -10.61 6.34 -1.12
C CYS A 305 -11.99 6.85 -1.60
N ASN A 306 -13.09 6.52 -0.91
CA ASN A 306 -14.46 7.01 -1.17
C ASN A 306 -14.92 6.87 -2.64
N SER A 307 -14.39 5.90 -3.38
CA SER A 307 -14.65 5.69 -4.80
C SER A 307 -14.96 4.22 -5.11
N ASP A 308 -15.99 3.69 -4.46
CA ASP A 308 -16.44 2.29 -4.58
C ASP A 308 -16.61 1.82 -6.03
N TRP A 309 -17.10 2.70 -6.91
CA TRP A 309 -17.26 2.38 -8.32
C TRP A 309 -15.92 2.19 -9.04
N ARG A 310 -14.92 3.05 -8.77
CA ARG A 310 -13.58 2.93 -9.34
C ARG A 310 -12.86 1.70 -8.79
N LEU A 311 -13.03 1.41 -7.50
CA LEU A 311 -12.57 0.19 -6.87
C LEU A 311 -13.15 -1.05 -7.57
N ALA A 312 -14.47 -1.11 -7.75
CA ALA A 312 -15.14 -2.22 -8.41
C ALA A 312 -14.67 -2.40 -9.87
N GLN A 313 -14.53 -1.30 -10.62
CA GLN A 313 -13.96 -1.33 -11.97
C GLN A 313 -12.53 -1.88 -11.98
N GLY A 314 -11.72 -1.48 -11.00
CA GLY A 314 -10.37 -2.01 -10.80
C GLY A 314 -10.40 -3.51 -10.55
N CYS A 315 -11.18 -3.98 -9.58
CA CYS A 315 -11.29 -5.41 -9.25
C CYS A 315 -11.71 -6.25 -10.46
N VAL A 316 -12.72 -5.80 -11.22
CA VAL A 316 -13.16 -6.50 -12.43
C VAL A 316 -12.09 -6.48 -13.52
N ALA A 317 -11.43 -5.33 -13.74
CA ALA A 317 -10.34 -5.25 -14.71
C ALA A 317 -9.18 -6.18 -14.35
N GLY A 318 -8.76 -6.20 -13.08
CA GLY A 318 -7.71 -7.08 -12.59
C GLY A 318 -8.07 -8.56 -12.70
N ALA A 319 -9.29 -8.93 -12.29
CA ALA A 319 -9.77 -10.30 -12.44
C ALA A 319 -9.89 -10.72 -13.91
N ALA A 320 -10.31 -9.82 -14.80
CA ALA A 320 -10.38 -10.08 -16.24
C ALA A 320 -9.00 -10.26 -16.87
N VAL A 321 -8.01 -9.45 -16.46
CA VAL A 321 -6.61 -9.63 -16.89
C VAL A 321 -6.11 -11.01 -16.47
N MET A 322 -6.33 -11.42 -15.22
CA MET A 322 -5.92 -12.76 -14.80
C MET A 322 -6.69 -13.88 -15.48
N ALA A 323 -8.01 -13.75 -15.64
CA ALA A 323 -8.78 -14.75 -16.37
C ALA A 323 -8.28 -14.91 -17.82
N TRP A 324 -7.86 -13.82 -18.45
CA TRP A 324 -7.28 -13.84 -19.78
C TRP A 324 -5.92 -14.54 -19.83
N THR A 325 -5.02 -14.26 -18.87
CA THR A 325 -3.69 -14.90 -18.84
C THR A 325 -3.82 -16.41 -18.64
N LEU A 326 -4.65 -16.83 -17.69
CA LEU A 326 -4.92 -18.23 -17.43
C LEU A 326 -5.54 -18.93 -18.66
N HIS A 327 -6.44 -18.25 -19.37
CA HIS A 327 -7.01 -18.81 -20.61
C HIS A 327 -5.98 -18.99 -21.72
N MET A 328 -4.98 -18.11 -21.80
CA MET A 328 -3.88 -18.23 -22.75
C MET A 328 -2.86 -19.29 -22.36
N GLY A 329 -3.04 -19.95 -21.21
CA GLY A 329 -2.09 -20.93 -20.68
C GLY A 329 -0.75 -20.28 -20.32
N VAL A 330 -0.78 -19.00 -19.95
CA VAL A 330 0.35 -18.26 -19.37
C VAL A 330 0.08 -18.14 -17.89
#